data_AF-A0A7K4F1N8-F1
#
_entry.id   AF-A0A7K4F1N8-F1
#
_cell.length_a   1.000
_cell.length_b   1.000
_cell.length_c   1.000
_cell.angle_alpha   90.00
_cell.angle_beta   90.00
_cell.angle_gamma   90.00
#
_symmetry.space_group_name_H-M   'P 1'
#
loop_
_entity.id
_entity.type
_entity.pdbx_description
1 polymer ?
#
loop_
_entity_poly.entity_id
_entity_poly.type
_entity_poly.pdbx_seq_one_letter_code
_entity_poly.pdbx_strand_id
1 'polypeptide(L)'
;MQGDAYLKCIDPNCGLEYPIESTNVQCEKNHLLDVKYKNKPPTSLKEVFYKRRNSEGSIFNESGVWRFRELLNFCQIDTENIDECSKYLVSLDGAE
;
A
#
# COMPACT_ATOMS: atom_id res chain seq x y z
N MET A 1 2.16 -11.67 -3.95
CA MET A 1 1.45 -10.37 -3.93
C MET A 1 2.35 -9.23 -3.50
N GLN A 2 3.43 -9.41 -2.71
CA GLN A 2 4.48 -8.37 -2.63
C GLN A 2 5.09 -8.11 -4.02
N GLY A 3 5.30 -6.84 -4.37
CA GLY A 3 5.99 -6.44 -5.60
C GLY A 3 5.13 -6.35 -6.88
N ASP A 4 3.80 -6.44 -6.76
CA ASP A 4 2.89 -6.37 -7.92
C ASP A 4 2.37 -4.96 -8.24
N ALA A 5 2.82 -3.94 -7.48
CA ALA A 5 2.47 -2.56 -7.73
C ALA A 5 3.50 -1.87 -8.65
N TYR A 6 3.03 -0.90 -9.43
CA TYR A 6 3.85 -0.08 -10.31
C TYR A 6 3.19 1.29 -10.48
N LEU A 7 3.97 2.29 -10.89
CA LEU A 7 3.44 3.60 -11.23
C LEU A 7 3.04 3.61 -12.70
N LYS A 8 1.85 4.13 -12.99
CA LYS A 8 1.34 4.28 -14.36
C LYS A 8 0.84 5.70 -14.56
N CYS A 9 1.15 6.27 -15.72
CA CYS A 9 0.56 7.54 -16.14
C CYS A 9 -0.96 7.46 -16.15
N ILE A 10 -1.62 8.48 -15.57
CA ILE A 10 -3.09 8.55 -15.52
C ILE A 10 -3.72 8.82 -16.89
N ASP A 11 -2.96 9.41 -17.81
CA ASP A 11 -3.44 9.72 -19.14
C ASP A 11 -3.54 8.41 -19.97
N PRO A 12 -4.73 8.08 -20.50
CA PRO A 12 -4.96 6.82 -21.22
C PRO A 12 -4.21 6.73 -22.55
N ASN A 13 -3.76 7.86 -23.13
CA ASN A 13 -3.00 7.88 -24.39
C ASN A 13 -1.49 7.75 -24.15
N CYS A 14 -1.01 8.03 -22.93
CA CYS A 14 0.40 7.96 -22.56
C CYS A 14 0.77 6.57 -22.06
N GLY A 15 0.11 6.09 -21.01
CA GLY A 15 0.28 4.73 -20.49
C GLY A 15 1.68 4.34 -20.01
N LEU A 16 2.64 5.28 -19.89
CA LEU A 16 4.00 5.01 -19.42
C LEU A 16 4.02 4.41 -18.02
N GLU A 17 4.92 3.45 -17.80
CA GLU A 17 5.04 2.67 -16.57
C GLU A 17 6.42 2.88 -15.94
N TYR A 18 6.45 2.97 -14.61
CA TYR A 18 7.66 3.20 -13.82
C TYR A 18 7.70 2.25 -12.62
N PRO A 19 8.91 1.94 -12.09
CA PRO A 19 9.05 1.18 -10.84
C PRO A 19 8.31 1.88 -9.68
N ILE A 20 7.74 1.09 -8.76
CA ILE A 20 6.99 1.62 -7.61
C ILE A 20 7.85 2.43 -6.63
N GLU A 21 9.16 2.17 -6.62
CA GLU A 21 10.15 2.91 -5.82
C GLU A 21 10.57 4.24 -6.45
N SER A 22 10.11 4.52 -7.67
CA SER A 22 10.45 5.77 -8.34
C SER A 22 9.87 6.95 -7.56
N THR A 23 10.71 7.96 -7.31
CA THR A 23 10.32 9.20 -6.64
C THR A 23 9.60 10.18 -7.59
N ASN A 24 9.48 9.82 -8.87
CA ASN A 24 8.85 10.68 -9.86
C ASN A 24 7.34 10.76 -9.61
N VAL A 25 6.82 11.97 -9.56
CA VAL A 25 5.37 12.23 -9.46
C VAL A 25 4.73 12.35 -10.85
N GLN A 26 5.54 12.68 -11.87
CA GLN A 26 5.09 12.93 -13.23
C GLN A 26 5.85 12.03 -14.22
N CYS A 27 5.15 11.65 -15.30
CA CYS A 27 5.76 11.01 -16.45
C CYS A 27 6.55 12.03 -17.29
N GLU A 28 7.32 11.55 -18.26
CA GLU A 28 8.12 12.38 -19.18
C GLU A 28 7.27 13.37 -20.02
N LYS A 29 5.95 13.18 -20.07
CA LYS A 29 4.99 14.08 -20.73
C LYS A 29 4.29 15.06 -19.77
N ASN A 30 4.79 15.23 -18.54
CA ASN A 30 4.22 16.09 -17.48
C ASN A 30 2.81 15.70 -16.98
N HIS A 31 2.34 14.49 -17.25
CA HIS A 31 1.11 13.95 -16.63
C HIS A 31 1.44 13.24 -15.32
N LEU A 32 0.50 13.23 -14.37
CA LEU A 32 0.67 12.58 -13.07
C LEU A 32 0.77 11.05 -13.20
N LEU A 33 1.51 10.45 -12.28
CA LEU A 33 1.59 9.01 -12.08
C LEU A 33 0.64 8.58 -10.96
N ASP A 34 0.07 7.39 -11.09
CA ASP A 34 -0.79 6.76 -10.09
C ASP A 34 -0.35 5.31 -9.85
N VAL A 35 -0.63 4.78 -8.66
CA VAL A 35 -0.27 3.41 -8.29
C VAL A 35 -1.28 2.44 -8.91
N LYS A 36 -0.79 1.47 -9.67
CA LYS A 36 -1.57 0.37 -10.23
C LYS A 36 -1.05 -0.97 -9.72
N TYR A 37 -1.95 -1.92 -9.56
CA TYR A 37 -1.63 -3.30 -9.19
C TYR A 37 -1.82 -4.20 -10.40
N LYS A 38 -0.84 -5.05 -10.70
CA LYS A 38 -0.91 -6.02 -11.81
C LYS A 38 -2.00 -7.07 -11.56
N ASN A 39 -2.08 -7.53 -10.32
CA ASN A 39 -2.98 -8.60 -9.92
C ASN A 39 -4.13 -8.05 -9.09
N LYS A 40 -5.32 -8.60 -9.31
CA LYS A 40 -6.48 -8.31 -8.47
C LYS A 40 -6.31 -9.02 -7.12
N PRO A 41 -6.52 -8.33 -5.98
CA PRO A 41 -6.49 -8.97 -4.68
C PRO A 41 -7.52 -10.12 -4.58
N PRO A 42 -7.20 -11.23 -3.91
CA PRO A 42 -8.11 -12.35 -3.75
C PRO A 42 -9.32 -11.94 -2.90
N THR A 43 -10.48 -12.52 -3.22
CA THR A 43 -11.74 -12.20 -2.53
C THR A 43 -11.75 -12.64 -1.06
N SER A 44 -10.93 -13.61 -0.69
CA SER A 44 -10.76 -14.09 0.70
C SER A 44 -10.27 -13.01 1.66
N LEU A 45 -9.58 -11.96 1.17
CA LEU A 45 -9.16 -10.83 2.00
C LEU A 45 -10.33 -10.11 2.66
N LYS A 46 -11.54 -10.18 2.09
CA LYS A 46 -12.74 -9.61 2.73
C LYS A 46 -12.98 -10.18 4.12
N GLU A 47 -12.75 -11.47 4.31
CA GLU A 47 -12.92 -12.14 5.61
C GLU A 47 -11.86 -11.68 6.62
N VAL A 48 -10.62 -11.52 6.17
CA VAL A 48 -9.51 -10.99 6.96
C VAL A 48 -9.84 -9.57 7.43
N PHE A 49 -10.26 -8.69 6.51
CA PHE A 49 -10.62 -7.31 6.82
C PHE A 49 -11.83 -7.21 7.75
N TYR A 50 -12.79 -8.14 7.63
CA TYR A 50 -13.95 -8.19 8.50
C TYR A 50 -13.57 -8.56 9.93
N LYS A 51 -12.72 -9.57 10.12
CA LYS A 51 -12.23 -9.98 11.44
C LYS A 51 -11.54 -8.84 12.17
N ARG A 52 -10.70 -8.08 11.46
CA ARG A 52 -9.98 -6.91 12.00
C ARG A 52 -10.86 -5.70 12.36
N ARG A 53 -12.18 -5.76 12.17
CA ARG A 53 -13.09 -4.72 12.73
C ARG A 53 -13.14 -4.78 14.25
N ASN A 54 -13.02 -5.98 14.82
CA ASN A 54 -12.67 -6.10 16.22
C ASN A 54 -11.15 -5.99 16.28
N SER A 55 -10.64 -4.87 16.79
CA SER A 55 -9.22 -4.59 16.76
C SER A 55 -8.40 -5.51 17.64
N GLU A 56 -9.02 -6.13 18.66
CA GLU A 56 -8.38 -6.96 19.67
C GLU A 56 -7.17 -6.28 20.34
N GLY A 57 -7.18 -4.94 20.39
CA GLY A 57 -6.09 -4.14 20.93
C GLY A 57 -4.93 -3.86 19.96
N SER A 58 -5.02 -4.29 18.70
CA SER A 58 -4.05 -3.94 17.66
C SER A 58 -4.32 -2.56 17.08
N ILE A 59 -3.41 -1.62 17.32
CA ILE A 59 -3.45 -0.25 16.76
C ILE A 59 -3.49 -0.21 15.22
N PHE A 60 -2.94 -1.22 14.54
CA PHE A 60 -2.97 -1.32 13.08
C PHE A 60 -4.36 -1.71 12.58
N ASN A 61 -5.14 -2.41 13.38
CA ASN A 61 -6.52 -2.75 13.06
C ASN A 61 -7.49 -1.58 13.36
N GLU A 62 -7.11 -0.71 14.29
CA GLU A 62 -7.84 0.55 14.57
C GLU A 62 -7.71 1.56 13.42
N SER A 63 -6.54 1.62 12.78
CA SER A 63 -6.35 2.49 11.62
C SER A 63 -7.16 2.02 10.41
N GLY A 64 -7.96 2.94 9.86
CA GLY A 64 -8.73 2.71 8.63
C GLY A 64 -7.87 2.45 7.40
N VAL A 65 -6.59 2.83 7.41
CA VAL A 65 -5.62 2.53 6.34
C VAL A 65 -4.94 1.20 6.60
N TRP A 66 -4.33 1.03 7.78
CA TRP A 66 -3.51 -0.14 8.10
C TRP A 66 -4.31 -1.43 8.29
N ARG A 67 -5.62 -1.36 8.54
CA ARG A 67 -6.49 -2.54 8.55
C ARG A 67 -6.50 -3.28 7.19
N PHE A 68 -6.18 -2.58 6.11
CA PHE A 68 -6.16 -3.10 4.73
C PHE A 68 -4.75 -3.20 4.13
N ARG A 69 -3.72 -3.31 4.98
CA ARG A 69 -2.29 -3.30 4.62
C ARG A 69 -1.85 -4.29 3.54
N GLU A 70 -2.59 -5.37 3.30
CA GLU A 70 -2.36 -6.30 2.18
C GLU A 70 -2.51 -5.64 0.82
N LEU A 71 -3.27 -4.55 0.75
CA LEU A 71 -3.40 -3.73 -0.45
C LEU A 71 -2.22 -2.78 -0.62
N LEU A 72 -1.41 -2.54 0.42
CA LEU A 72 -0.21 -1.69 0.40
C LEU A 72 1.07 -2.54 0.24
N ASN A 73 1.01 -3.48 -0.71
CA ASN A 73 2.04 -4.50 -0.96
C ASN A 73 3.37 -3.98 -1.54
N PHE A 74 3.56 -2.67 -1.61
CA PHE A 74 4.75 -1.99 -2.10
C PHE A 74 5.61 -1.35 -1.02
N CYS A 75 5.15 -1.36 0.24
CA CYS A 75 5.95 -0.90 1.37
C CYS A 75 7.12 -1.84 1.71
N GLN A 76 7.22 -3.01 1.06
CA GLN A 76 8.32 -3.99 1.19
C GLN A 76 8.61 -4.46 2.63
N ILE A 77 7.63 -4.31 3.52
CA ILE A 77 7.70 -4.79 4.90
C ILE A 77 6.73 -5.94 5.11
N ASP A 78 6.98 -6.75 6.13
CA ASP A 78 6.00 -7.69 6.63
C ASP A 78 4.94 -6.94 7.43
N THR A 79 3.80 -6.74 6.78
CA THR A 79 2.66 -6.03 7.36
C THR A 79 1.98 -6.77 8.51
N GLU A 80 2.33 -8.04 8.78
CA GLU A 80 1.88 -8.76 9.99
C GLU A 80 2.92 -8.66 11.12
N ASN A 81 4.13 -8.17 10.85
CA ASN A 81 5.16 -7.93 11.83
C ASN A 81 4.99 -6.52 12.44
N ILE A 82 4.62 -6.49 13.72
CA ILE A 82 4.41 -5.25 14.48
C ILE A 82 5.68 -4.40 14.52
N ASP A 83 6.84 -5.00 14.77
CA ASP A 83 8.11 -4.27 14.89
C ASP A 83 8.51 -3.60 13.56
N GLU A 84 8.31 -4.28 12.42
CA GLU A 84 8.55 -3.66 11.12
C GLU A 84 7.52 -2.56 10.82
N CYS A 85 6.24 -2.79 11.12
CA CYS A 85 5.20 -1.79 10.92
C CYS A 85 5.45 -0.52 11.75
N SER A 86 5.85 -0.66 13.01
CA SER A 86 6.22 0.45 13.88
C SER A 86 7.45 1.23 13.41
N LYS A 87 8.33 0.58 12.66
CA LYS A 87 9.55 1.20 12.13
C LYS A 87 9.32 1.96 10.82
N TYR A 88 8.44 1.46 9.97
CA TYR A 88 8.31 1.93 8.58
C TYR A 88 6.96 2.58 8.24
N LEU A 89 5.88 2.27 8.97
CA LEU A 89 4.54 2.76 8.65
C LEU A 89 4.08 3.89 9.56
N VAL A 90 4.36 3.79 10.85
CA VAL A 90 3.95 4.80 11.83
C VAL A 90 4.89 4.78 13.02
N SER A 91 5.48 5.92 13.33
CA SER A 91 6.24 6.07 14.56
C SER A 91 5.29 6.01 15.75
N LEU A 92 5.35 4.92 16.53
CA LEU A 92 4.50 4.74 17.70
C LEU A 92 4.89 5.63 18.89
N ASP A 93 6.01 6.34 18.77
CA ASP A 93 6.50 7.33 19.73
C ASP A 93 5.95 8.75 19.47
N GLY A 94 5.20 8.95 18.38
CA GLY A 94 4.64 10.26 18.02
C GLY A 94 5.69 11.28 17.55
N ALA A 95 6.90 10.85 17.20
CA ALA A 95 7.87 11.72 16.54
C ALA A 95 7.51 11.83 15.04
N GLU A 96 7.25 13.07 14.59
CA GLU A 96 7.12 13.43 13.17
C GLU A 96 8.49 13.49 12.47
#